data_AF-A0A2A7MIL7-F1
#
_entry.id   AF-A0A2A7MIL7-F1
#
_cell.length_a   1.000
_cell.length_b   1.000
_cell.length_c   1.000
_cell.angle_alpha   90.00
_cell.angle_beta   90.00
_cell.angle_gamma   90.00
#
_symmetry.space_group_name_H-M   'P 1'
#
loop_
_entity.id
_entity.type
_entity.pdbx_description
1 polymer ?
#
loop_
_entity_poly.entity_id
_entity_poly.type
_entity_poly.pdbx_seq_one_letter_code
_entity_poly.pdbx_strand_id
1 'polypeptide(L)' 'MPNRNNKGKKVVISRSRKEKKPTMLLEVAKDEILGESKEGFEIIKKIRRFGKYYALVKRN' A
#
# COMPACT_ATOMS: atom_id res chain seq x y z
N MET A 1 -21.82 -50.00 13.88
CA MET A 1 -20.53 -49.31 14.12
C MET A 1 -20.61 -47.91 13.51
N PRO A 2 -20.36 -46.80 14.23
CA PRO A 2 -20.48 -45.48 13.62
C PRO A 2 -19.18 -45.11 12.87
N ASN A 3 -19.35 -44.83 11.58
CA ASN A 3 -18.32 -44.41 10.63
C ASN A 3 -17.77 -43.02 11.00
N ARG A 4 -16.48 -42.94 11.34
CA ARG A 4 -15.78 -41.71 11.78
C ARG A 4 -15.13 -40.95 10.63
N ASN A 5 -15.85 -40.71 9.53
CA ASN A 5 -15.32 -39.96 8.39
C ASN A 5 -16.11 -38.69 8.13
N ASN A 6 -16.14 -37.76 9.09
CA ASN A 6 -16.48 -36.36 8.83
C ASN A 6 -15.42 -35.45 9.47
N LYS A 7 -14.19 -35.52 8.94
CA LYS A 7 -13.18 -34.48 9.15
C LYS A 7 -13.77 -33.18 8.59
N GLY A 8 -14.15 -32.28 9.50
CA GLY A 8 -14.82 -31.02 9.20
C GLY A 8 -14.15 -30.27 8.04
N LYS A 9 -14.94 -30.00 6.99
CA LYS A 9 -14.53 -29.14 5.89
C LYS A 9 -14.17 -27.76 6.47
N LYS A 10 -12.89 -27.41 6.50
CA LYS A 10 -12.44 -26.04 6.80
C LYS A 10 -12.95 -25.13 5.69
N VAL A 11 -13.96 -24.34 6.00
CA VAL A 11 -14.42 -23.25 5.12
C VAL A 11 -13.35 -22.17 5.13
N VAL A 12 -12.60 -22.06 4.03
CA VAL A 12 -11.64 -20.96 3.84
C VAL A 12 -12.45 -19.73 3.42
N ILE A 13 -12.78 -18.88 4.39
CA ILE A 13 -13.38 -17.57 4.09
C ILE A 13 -12.28 -16.71 3.46
N SER A 14 -12.32 -16.56 2.15
CA SER A 14 -11.47 -15.61 1.42
C SER A 14 -11.90 -14.20 1.82
N ARG A 15 -11.21 -13.61 2.79
CA ARG A 15 -11.37 -12.18 3.10
C ARG A 15 -10.97 -11.40 1.86
N SER A 16 -11.86 -10.54 1.36
CA SER A 16 -11.54 -9.67 0.23
C SER A 16 -10.34 -8.79 0.60
N ARG A 17 -9.25 -8.89 -0.17
CA ARG A 17 -8.14 -7.95 -0.04
C ARG A 17 -8.58 -6.68 -0.76
N LYS A 18 -8.82 -5.61 0.01
CA LYS A 18 -9.06 -4.28 -0.56
C LYS A 18 -7.83 -3.91 -1.39
N GLU A 19 -8.02 -3.68 -2.68
CA GLU A 19 -6.93 -3.29 -3.57
C GLU A 19 -6.31 -2.00 -3.06
N LYS A 20 -4.99 -2.00 -2.86
CA LYS A 20 -4.26 -0.79 -2.50
C LYS A 20 -4.18 0.08 -3.74
N LYS A 21 -4.56 1.35 -3.63
CA LYS A 21 -4.35 2.33 -4.70
C LYS A 21 -2.86 2.32 -5.08
N PRO A 22 -2.52 2.36 -6.38
CA PRO A 22 -1.14 2.41 -6.83
C PRO A 22 -0.48 3.65 -6.24
N THR A 23 0.68 3.47 -5.62
CA THR A 23 1.51 4.55 -5.08
C THR A 23 2.73 4.69 -5.97
N MET A 24 3.09 5.93 -6.29
CA MET A 24 4.22 6.25 -7.16
C MET A 24 5.34 6.89 -6.37
N LEU A 25 6.57 6.78 -6.86
CA LEU A 25 7.74 7.47 -6.31
C LEU A 25 8.10 8.63 -7.24
N LEU A 26 8.02 9.85 -6.73
CA LEU A 26 8.48 11.05 -7.43
C LEU A 26 9.81 11.52 -6.83
N GLU A 27 10.78 11.93 -7.65
CA GLU A 27 11.98 12.60 -7.15
C GLU A 27 11.58 14.01 -6.69
N VAL A 28 11.99 14.37 -5.46
CA VAL A 28 11.58 15.60 -4.77
C VAL A 28 12.80 16.31 -4.19
N ALA A 29 12.64 17.59 -3.88
CA ALA A 29 13.66 18.33 -3.16
C ALA A 29 13.73 17.85 -1.70
N LYS A 30 14.87 18.11 -1.04
CA LYS A 30 15.05 17.77 0.38
C LYS A 30 14.00 18.44 1.27
N ASP A 31 13.62 19.66 0.94
CA ASP A 31 12.83 20.55 1.82
C ASP A 31 11.32 20.53 1.54
N GLU A 32 10.85 19.66 0.64
CA GLU A 32 9.42 19.59 0.26
C GLU A 32 8.50 19.27 1.46
N ILE A 33 7.30 19.81 1.60
CA ILE A 33 6.55 19.60 2.85
C ILE A 33 5.61 18.38 2.71
N LEU A 34 5.50 17.57 3.78
CA LEU A 34 4.58 16.43 3.80
C LEU A 34 3.14 16.95 3.84
N GLY A 35 2.27 16.45 2.96
CA GLY A 35 0.89 16.95 2.83
C GLY A 35 0.70 18.08 1.80
N GLU A 36 1.78 18.56 1.16
CA GLU A 36 1.62 19.39 -0.03
C GLU A 36 1.09 18.55 -1.20
N SER A 37 0.09 19.09 -1.89
CA SER A 37 -0.37 18.55 -3.16
C SER A 37 0.45 19.19 -4.26
N LYS A 38 1.32 18.40 -4.89
CA LYS A 38 2.11 18.84 -6.03
C LYS A 38 1.58 18.17 -7.27
N GLU A 39 1.14 18.96 -8.25
CA GLU A 39 0.63 18.48 -9.54
C GLU A 39 -0.54 17.48 -9.42
N GLY A 40 -1.37 17.60 -8.38
CA GLY A 40 -2.51 16.70 -8.13
C GLY A 40 -2.14 15.38 -7.43
N PHE A 41 -0.91 15.27 -6.92
CA PHE A 41 -0.44 14.16 -6.12
C PHE A 41 -0.21 14.60 -4.67
N GLU A 42 -0.79 13.84 -3.74
CA GLU A 42 -0.60 14.02 -2.30
C GLU A 42 0.65 13.27 -1.86
N ILE A 43 1.59 13.98 -1.22
CA ILE A 43 2.81 13.40 -0.65
C ILE A 43 2.47 12.68 0.65
N ILE A 44 2.54 11.34 0.64
CA ILE A 44 2.27 10.50 1.82
C ILE A 44 3.53 10.32 2.66
N LYS A 45 4.68 10.08 2.01
CA LYS A 45 5.91 9.72 2.72
C LYS A 45 7.14 10.12 1.93
N LYS A 46 8.14 10.71 2.59
CA LYS A 46 9.46 10.91 2.00
C LYS A 46 10.39 9.72 2.24
N ILE A 47 11.25 9.45 1.26
CA ILE A 47 12.21 8.35 1.25
C ILE A 47 13.52 8.88 0.65
N ARG A 48 14.66 8.63 1.30
CA ARG A 48 15.98 8.93 0.72
C ARG A 48 16.56 7.67 0.09
N ARG A 49 16.97 7.73 -1.18
CA ARG A 49 17.63 6.62 -1.89
C ARG A 49 18.74 7.16 -2.79
N PHE A 50 19.90 6.51 -2.80
CA PHE A 50 21.04 6.87 -3.67
C PHE A 50 21.44 8.36 -3.61
N GLY A 51 21.38 8.97 -2.42
CA GLY A 51 21.69 10.40 -2.24
C GLY A 51 20.58 11.37 -2.65
N LYS A 52 19.52 10.89 -3.32
CA LYS A 52 18.35 11.65 -3.77
C LYS A 52 17.17 11.49 -2.80
N TYR A 53 16.24 12.45 -2.85
CA TYR A 53 14.99 12.41 -2.10
C TYR A 53 13.85 12.02 -3.03
N TYR A 54 13.00 11.12 -2.56
CA TYR A 54 11.81 10.65 -3.24
C TYR A 54 10.58 10.83 -2.34
N ALA A 55 9.43 11.13 -2.92
CA ALA A 55 8.14 11.13 -2.25
C ALA A 55 7.32 9.97 -2.77
N LEU A 56 6.82 9.16 -1.85
CA LEU A 56 5.73 8.24 -2.11
C LEU A 56 4.46 9.06 -2.16
N VAL A 57 3.90 9.14 -3.35
CA VAL A 57 2.74 9.96 -3.64
C VAL A 57 1.54 9.11 -4.00
N LYS A 58 0.35 9.68 -3.77
CA LYS A 58 -0.92 9.11 -4.21
C LYS A 58 -1.64 10.15 -5.02
N ARG A 59 -2.24 9.70 -6.12
CA ARG A 59 -3.13 10.54 -6.91
C ARG A 59 -4.39 10.83 -6.10
N ASN A 60 -4.76 12.09 -5.98
CA ASN A 60 -6.06 12.47 -5.41
C ASN A 60 -7.20 11.95 -6.29
#